data_AF-A0A950IZP7-F1
#
_entry.id   AF-A0A950IZP7-F1
#
_cell.length_a   1.000
_cell.length_b   1.000
_cell.length_c   1.000
_cell.angle_alpha   90.00
_cell.angle_beta   90.00
_cell.angle_gamma   90.00
#
_symmetry.space_group_name_H-M   'P 1'
#
loop_
_entity.id
_entity.type
_entity.pdbx_description
1 polymer ?
#
loop_
_entity_poly.entity_id
_entity_poly.type
_entity_poly.pdbx_seq_one_letter_code
_entity_poly.pdbx_strand_id
1 'polypeptide(L)'
;MCRWVDCAAVLPGASSFSLRKGAPPYVEGYGADKKLKGYVFLSTDIVDTQGYSGKPIVTLIGMDGSGHISGVRVLKHSEPILLVGIPENKLTDFLNQYLGRFAGSRMEIGGSGKDRLDAISGATVTVIAENQLISRCAQAVAYQAGIMKQAVRPPARFIDSKQPASWQALLTEGSVQHLTVTPADIGMSGSEPYLDLYYGYLNAPAIGRRVLGDEDYAKLMKTLKPGEHALFIVNNGSGSFKGSGFVRGGLYDRIQVRQDLSAYTFRDTDYLNLYALRAAG
;
A
#
# COMPACT_ATOMS: atom_id res chain seq x y z
N MET A 1 -11.09 -22.81 -9.36
CA MET A 1 -9.71 -22.32 -9.15
C MET A 1 -8.70 -23.44 -9.29
N CYS A 2 -8.52 -24.32 -8.28
CA CYS A 2 -7.47 -25.35 -8.24
C CYS A 2 -7.56 -26.46 -9.30
N ARG A 3 -8.60 -26.45 -10.14
CA ARG A 3 -8.66 -27.24 -11.38
C ARG A 3 -7.73 -26.69 -12.48
N TRP A 4 -7.48 -25.38 -12.47
CA TRP A 4 -6.79 -24.65 -13.55
C TRP A 4 -5.42 -24.11 -13.13
N VAL A 5 -5.15 -24.06 -11.84
CA VAL A 5 -3.90 -23.53 -11.28
C VAL A 5 -3.38 -24.49 -10.21
N ASP A 6 -2.07 -24.55 -10.08
CA ASP A 6 -1.38 -25.46 -9.16
C ASP A 6 -1.43 -24.94 -7.71
N CYS A 7 -2.55 -25.21 -7.05
CA CYS A 7 -2.74 -24.85 -5.64
C CYS A 7 -1.83 -25.63 -4.68
N ALA A 8 -1.38 -26.84 -5.06
CA ALA A 8 -0.50 -27.65 -4.22
C ALA A 8 0.90 -27.02 -4.11
N ALA A 9 1.37 -26.34 -5.15
CA ALA A 9 2.64 -25.61 -5.13
C ALA A 9 2.69 -24.48 -4.10
N VAL A 10 1.56 -23.87 -3.72
CA VAL A 10 1.53 -22.77 -2.74
C VAL A 10 1.01 -23.20 -1.36
N LEU A 11 0.43 -24.39 -1.23
CA LEU A 11 -0.02 -24.97 0.03
C LEU A 11 0.54 -26.39 0.20
N PRO A 12 1.82 -26.52 0.57
CA PRO A 12 2.46 -27.82 0.74
C PRO A 12 1.70 -28.72 1.72
N GLY A 13 1.56 -29.99 1.37
CA GLY A 13 0.87 -31.00 2.19
C GLY A 13 -0.66 -31.06 1.99
N ALA A 14 -1.25 -30.20 1.16
CA ALA A 14 -2.62 -30.36 0.67
C ALA A 14 -2.67 -31.30 -0.55
N SER A 15 -3.57 -32.27 -0.53
CA SER A 15 -3.81 -33.24 -1.61
C SER A 15 -5.20 -33.11 -2.24
N SER A 16 -6.13 -32.38 -1.61
CA SER A 16 -7.45 -32.10 -2.15
C SER A 16 -7.89 -30.69 -1.78
N PHE A 17 -8.78 -30.11 -2.59
CA PHE A 17 -9.19 -28.71 -2.49
C PHE A 17 -10.70 -28.57 -2.59
N SER A 18 -11.28 -27.68 -1.80
CA SER A 18 -12.72 -27.39 -1.85
C SER A 18 -13.12 -26.64 -3.14
N LEU A 19 -14.43 -26.51 -3.35
CA LEU A 19 -14.95 -25.43 -4.21
C LEU A 19 -14.62 -24.06 -3.59
N ARG A 20 -14.71 -23.00 -4.39
CA ARG A 20 -14.54 -21.62 -3.87
C ARG A 20 -15.59 -21.36 -2.79
N LYS A 21 -15.16 -20.77 -1.69
CA LYS A 21 -15.98 -20.35 -0.56
C LYS A 21 -15.72 -18.87 -0.28
N GLY A 22 -16.68 -18.24 0.39
CA GLY A 22 -16.45 -16.95 1.00
C GLY A 22 -16.56 -15.72 0.08
N ALA A 23 -16.49 -14.55 0.72
CA ALA A 23 -16.51 -13.23 0.09
C ALA A 23 -15.51 -12.30 0.82
N PRO A 24 -14.29 -12.10 0.30
CA PRO A 24 -13.85 -12.51 -1.04
C PRO A 24 -13.54 -14.03 -1.13
N PRO A 25 -13.53 -14.60 -2.35
CA PRO A 25 -13.38 -16.04 -2.56
C PRO A 25 -12.02 -16.61 -2.16
N TYR A 26 -12.02 -17.76 -1.50
CA TYR A 26 -10.86 -18.61 -1.23
C TYR A 26 -11.21 -20.09 -1.37
N VAL A 27 -10.21 -20.97 -1.30
CA VAL A 27 -10.36 -22.43 -1.33
C VAL A 27 -9.65 -23.03 -0.13
N GLU A 28 -10.27 -24.00 0.53
CA GLU A 28 -9.64 -24.77 1.59
C GLU A 28 -8.86 -25.95 1.00
N GLY A 29 -7.65 -26.17 1.48
CA GLY A 29 -6.82 -27.32 1.13
C GLY A 29 -6.78 -28.33 2.27
N TYR A 30 -6.93 -29.61 1.95
CA TYR A 30 -6.92 -30.71 2.91
C TYR A 30 -5.82 -31.70 2.59
N GLY A 31 -5.19 -32.26 3.62
CA GLY A 31 -4.22 -33.33 3.48
C GLY A 31 -4.88 -34.67 3.13
N ALA A 32 -4.05 -35.70 2.92
CA ALA A 32 -4.53 -37.07 2.69
C ALA A 32 -5.35 -37.63 3.87
N ASP A 33 -5.08 -37.12 5.07
CA ASP A 33 -5.81 -37.38 6.31
C ASP A 33 -7.15 -36.62 6.42
N LYS A 34 -7.56 -35.90 5.36
CA LYS A 34 -8.73 -35.01 5.30
C LYS A 34 -8.70 -33.88 6.33
N LYS A 35 -7.57 -33.59 6.97
CA LYS A 35 -7.43 -32.44 7.87
C LYS A 35 -7.13 -31.18 7.07
N LEU A 36 -7.73 -30.07 7.50
CA LEU A 36 -7.46 -28.75 6.92
C LEU A 36 -5.96 -28.42 7.06
N LYS A 37 -5.33 -28.08 5.95
CA LYS A 37 -3.94 -27.59 5.90
C LYS A 37 -3.88 -26.08 5.82
N GLY A 38 -4.87 -25.46 5.17
CA GLY A 38 -4.96 -24.02 5.06
C GLY A 38 -5.83 -23.60 3.88
N TYR A 39 -5.50 -22.44 3.33
CA TYR A 39 -6.29 -21.69 2.40
C TYR A 39 -5.46 -21.31 1.18
N VAL A 40 -6.07 -21.32 0.01
CA VAL A 40 -5.49 -20.81 -1.24
C VAL A 40 -6.43 -19.79 -1.84
N PHE A 41 -5.89 -18.71 -2.38
CA PHE A 41 -6.67 -17.64 -2.97
C PHE A 41 -5.90 -16.95 -4.11
N LEU A 42 -6.65 -16.34 -5.03
CA LEU A 42 -6.11 -15.57 -6.14
C LEU A 42 -6.27 -14.08 -5.86
N SER A 43 -5.23 -13.32 -6.16
CA SER A 43 -5.22 -11.87 -5.96
C SER A 43 -6.39 -11.17 -6.63
N THR A 44 -6.68 -11.52 -7.87
CA THR A 44 -7.75 -10.93 -8.69
C THR A 44 -9.16 -11.20 -8.19
N ASP A 45 -9.35 -12.18 -7.29
CA ASP A 45 -10.64 -12.42 -6.65
C ASP A 45 -10.87 -11.49 -5.44
N ILE A 46 -9.82 -10.79 -4.95
CA ILE A 46 -9.83 -10.04 -3.70
C ILE A 46 -9.52 -8.55 -3.93
N VAL A 47 -8.48 -8.24 -4.69
CA VAL A 47 -8.02 -6.87 -4.94
C VAL A 47 -7.72 -6.64 -6.42
N ASP A 48 -8.00 -5.43 -6.89
CA ASP A 48 -7.58 -4.95 -8.21
C ASP A 48 -6.35 -4.02 -8.08
N THR A 49 -5.28 -4.55 -7.48
CA THR A 49 -4.02 -3.82 -7.37
C THR A 49 -3.31 -3.86 -8.73
N GLN A 50 -2.96 -2.69 -9.26
CA GLN A 50 -2.20 -2.57 -10.51
C GLN A 50 -0.74 -2.30 -10.21
N GLY A 51 0.15 -2.94 -10.96
CA GLY A 51 1.59 -2.66 -10.94
C GLY A 51 1.96 -1.46 -11.81
N TYR A 52 3.25 -1.32 -12.11
CA TYR A 52 3.79 -0.26 -12.96
C TYR A 52 3.14 -0.25 -14.35
N SER A 53 2.81 -1.42 -14.90
CA SER A 53 2.21 -1.53 -16.24
C SER A 53 0.74 -1.09 -16.30
N GLY A 54 0.12 -0.76 -15.16
CA GLY A 54 -1.31 -0.48 -15.05
C GLY A 54 -2.19 -1.74 -15.25
N LYS A 55 -1.59 -2.92 -15.42
CA LYS A 55 -2.30 -4.19 -15.57
C LYS A 55 -2.23 -4.99 -14.26
N PRO A 56 -3.24 -5.83 -13.96
CA PRO A 56 -3.22 -6.68 -12.77
C PRO A 56 -2.06 -7.67 -12.76
N ILE A 57 -1.47 -7.87 -11.58
CA ILE A 57 -0.54 -8.98 -11.31
C ILE A 57 -1.38 -10.13 -10.73
N VAL A 58 -1.44 -11.25 -11.45
CA VAL A 58 -2.22 -12.41 -11.04
C VAL A 58 -1.33 -13.28 -10.18
N THR A 59 -1.60 -13.32 -8.88
CA THR A 59 -0.78 -14.03 -7.89
C THR A 59 -1.64 -15.05 -7.16
N LEU A 60 -1.15 -16.29 -7.12
CA LEU A 60 -1.70 -17.38 -6.34
C LEU A 60 -0.97 -17.42 -4.99
N ILE A 61 -1.73 -17.38 -3.90
CA ILE A 61 -1.19 -17.28 -2.55
C ILE A 61 -1.77 -18.42 -1.72
N GLY A 62 -0.92 -19.12 -1.00
CA GLY A 62 -1.28 -20.12 0.01
C GLY A 62 -0.96 -19.60 1.41
N MET A 63 -1.83 -19.95 2.35
CA MET A 63 -1.71 -19.59 3.76
C MET A 63 -2.13 -20.79 4.61
N ASP A 64 -1.33 -21.14 5.61
CA ASP A 64 -1.67 -22.26 6.49
C ASP A 64 -2.84 -21.95 7.42
N GLY A 65 -3.32 -22.97 8.15
CA GLY A 65 -4.43 -22.83 9.10
C GLY A 65 -4.17 -21.88 10.28
N SER A 66 -2.92 -21.47 10.50
CA SER A 66 -2.52 -20.51 11.53
C SER A 66 -2.32 -19.09 11.02
N GLY A 67 -2.48 -18.86 9.71
CA GLY A 67 -2.35 -17.55 9.08
C GLY A 67 -0.95 -17.21 8.59
N HIS A 68 -0.03 -18.17 8.51
CA HIS A 68 1.30 -17.94 7.92
C HIS A 68 1.28 -18.26 6.43
N ILE A 69 1.91 -17.40 5.63
CA ILE A 69 2.00 -17.58 4.18
C ILE A 69 2.86 -18.82 3.90
N SER A 70 2.29 -19.79 3.20
CA SER A 70 2.94 -21.08 2.89
C SER A 70 3.51 -21.14 1.47
N GLY A 71 3.15 -20.18 0.62
CA GLY A 71 3.59 -20.13 -0.77
C GLY A 71 2.99 -18.94 -1.52
N VAL A 72 3.77 -18.38 -2.45
CA VAL A 72 3.33 -17.29 -3.32
C VAL A 72 3.87 -17.55 -4.73
N ARG A 73 3.00 -17.43 -5.73
CA ARG A 73 3.38 -17.63 -7.14
C ARG A 73 2.66 -16.64 -8.03
N VAL A 74 3.43 -15.84 -8.77
CA VAL A 74 2.88 -15.03 -9.85
C VAL A 74 2.55 -15.96 -11.03
N LEU A 75 1.28 -15.97 -11.43
CA LEU A 75 0.76 -16.73 -12.56
C LEU A 75 0.82 -15.94 -13.86
N LYS A 76 0.69 -14.62 -13.78
CA LYS A 76 0.74 -13.70 -14.91
C LYS A 76 1.06 -12.28 -14.44
N HIS A 77 1.97 -11.61 -15.13
CA HIS A 77 2.17 -10.17 -14.99
C HIS A 77 2.47 -9.53 -16.35
N SER A 78 2.42 -8.20 -16.43
CA SER A 78 2.85 -7.44 -17.61
C SER A 78 3.85 -6.34 -17.25
N GLU A 79 4.48 -6.50 -16.09
CA GLU A 79 5.48 -5.56 -15.56
C GLU A 79 6.76 -5.60 -16.40
N PRO A 80 7.38 -4.45 -16.70
CA PRO A 80 8.55 -4.37 -17.57
C PRO A 80 9.85 -4.83 -16.89
N ILE A 81 9.79 -5.60 -15.80
CA ILE A 81 10.97 -6.03 -15.04
C ILE A 81 11.98 -6.78 -15.94
N LEU A 82 11.48 -7.62 -16.85
CA LEU A 82 12.31 -8.37 -17.79
C LEU A 82 12.86 -7.47 -18.91
N LEU A 83 12.12 -6.42 -19.29
CA LEU A 83 12.53 -5.46 -20.32
C LEU A 83 13.68 -4.57 -19.85
N VAL A 84 13.78 -4.31 -18.54
CA VAL A 84 14.92 -3.60 -17.94
C VAL A 84 16.07 -4.54 -17.57
N GLY A 85 16.02 -5.81 -18.02
CA GLY A 85 17.09 -6.79 -17.85
C GLY A 85 17.14 -7.46 -16.47
N ILE A 86 16.11 -7.29 -15.62
CA ILE A 86 16.04 -8.00 -14.33
C ILE A 86 15.57 -9.44 -14.61
N PRO A 87 16.35 -10.47 -14.24
CA PRO A 87 15.95 -11.84 -14.51
C PRO A 87 14.77 -12.29 -13.63
N GLU A 88 13.93 -13.17 -14.17
CA GLU A 88 12.67 -13.60 -13.53
C GLU A 88 12.89 -14.24 -12.14
N ASN A 89 14.02 -14.90 -11.93
CA ASN A 89 14.37 -15.47 -10.63
C ASN A 89 14.42 -14.44 -9.50
N LYS A 90 14.72 -13.15 -9.79
CA LYS A 90 14.68 -12.09 -8.79
C LYS A 90 13.28 -11.84 -8.26
N LEU A 91 12.25 -12.02 -9.08
CA LEU A 91 10.87 -11.96 -8.62
C LEU A 91 10.56 -13.16 -7.73
N THR A 92 10.98 -14.37 -8.13
CA THR A 92 10.82 -15.58 -7.30
C THR A 92 11.52 -15.43 -5.95
N ASP A 93 12.76 -14.92 -5.92
CA ASP A 93 13.51 -14.66 -4.70
C ASP A 93 12.78 -13.65 -3.80
N PHE A 94 12.20 -12.61 -4.39
CA PHE A 94 11.37 -11.65 -3.67
C PHE A 94 10.12 -12.31 -3.04
N LEU A 95 9.39 -13.13 -3.79
CA LEU A 95 8.20 -13.83 -3.31
C LEU A 95 8.51 -14.85 -2.22
N ASN A 96 9.69 -15.48 -2.25
CA ASN A 96 10.13 -16.42 -1.23
C ASN A 96 10.32 -15.78 0.15
N GLN A 97 10.53 -14.45 0.22
CA GLN A 97 10.66 -13.73 1.48
C GLN A 97 9.35 -13.68 2.29
N TYR A 98 8.20 -14.01 1.70
CA TYR A 98 6.91 -14.05 2.39
C TYR A 98 6.67 -15.38 3.13
N LEU A 99 7.41 -16.44 2.79
CA LEU A 99 7.21 -17.76 3.40
C LEU A 99 7.39 -17.69 4.92
N GLY A 100 6.40 -18.20 5.64
CA GLY A 100 6.36 -18.18 7.10
C GLY A 100 6.02 -16.83 7.73
N ARG A 101 5.73 -15.78 6.96
CA ARG A 101 5.24 -14.50 7.51
C ARG A 101 3.76 -14.60 7.83
N PHE A 102 3.36 -14.06 8.98
CA PHE A 102 1.96 -14.02 9.38
C PHE A 102 1.20 -12.98 8.54
N ALA A 103 -0.05 -13.28 8.17
CA ALA A 103 -0.91 -12.38 7.40
C ALA A 103 -1.09 -11.00 8.06
N GLY A 104 -1.06 -10.98 9.40
CA GLY A 104 -1.13 -9.76 10.20
C GLY A 104 0.21 -9.07 10.45
N SER A 105 1.31 -9.52 9.84
CA SER A 105 2.63 -8.88 9.98
C SER A 105 2.71 -7.59 9.15
N ARG A 106 3.44 -6.60 9.68
CA ARG A 106 3.71 -5.35 8.98
C ARG A 106 4.88 -5.53 8.01
N MET A 107 4.61 -6.00 6.80
CA MET A 107 5.63 -6.21 5.76
C MET A 107 5.98 -4.89 5.05
N GLU A 108 7.23 -4.44 5.15
CA GLU A 108 7.72 -3.19 4.53
C GLU A 108 8.82 -3.45 3.51
N ILE A 109 8.84 -2.69 2.42
CA ILE A 109 9.86 -2.82 1.36
C ILE A 109 11.04 -1.88 1.65
N GLY A 110 12.27 -2.40 1.45
CA GLY A 110 13.55 -1.68 1.63
C GLY A 110 13.89 -1.44 3.10
N GLY A 111 15.12 -1.08 3.45
CA GLY A 111 15.59 -0.79 4.84
C GLY A 111 15.98 -2.02 5.68
N SER A 112 16.42 -1.80 6.93
CA SER A 112 16.95 -2.87 7.82
C SER A 112 15.95 -3.33 8.91
N GLY A 113 15.73 -4.64 9.08
CA GLY A 113 14.92 -5.20 10.17
C GLY A 113 14.17 -6.49 9.83
N LYS A 114 13.65 -7.18 10.85
CA LYS A 114 12.97 -8.50 10.70
C LYS A 114 11.68 -8.43 9.87
N ASP A 115 10.96 -7.32 9.94
CA ASP A 115 9.69 -7.11 9.24
C ASP A 115 9.85 -6.48 7.85
N ARG A 116 11.11 -6.35 7.39
CA ARG A 116 11.44 -5.72 6.12
C ARG A 116 11.71 -6.78 5.04
N LEU A 117 11.45 -6.39 3.81
CA LEU A 117 11.59 -7.18 2.59
C LEU A 117 12.56 -6.46 1.67
N ASP A 118 13.51 -7.20 1.10
CA ASP A 118 14.44 -6.66 0.12
C ASP A 118 13.68 -6.23 -1.13
N ALA A 119 13.95 -5.03 -1.61
CA ALA A 119 13.39 -4.53 -2.87
C ALA A 119 14.12 -5.16 -4.07
N ILE A 120 13.51 -5.04 -5.25
CA ILE A 120 14.19 -5.31 -6.51
C ILE A 120 14.61 -3.97 -7.12
N SER A 121 15.92 -3.74 -7.22
CA SER A 121 16.48 -2.53 -7.85
C SER A 121 15.92 -2.35 -9.27
N GLY A 122 15.40 -1.16 -9.56
CA GLY A 122 14.77 -0.85 -10.86
C GLY A 122 13.32 -1.31 -11.01
N ALA A 123 12.76 -2.03 -10.03
CA ALA A 123 11.38 -2.51 -10.05
C ALA A 123 10.61 -2.18 -8.76
N THR A 124 10.95 -1.07 -8.10
CA THR A 124 10.38 -0.65 -6.81
C THR A 124 8.86 -0.54 -6.82
N VAL A 125 8.28 0.07 -7.87
CA VAL A 125 6.81 0.20 -8.02
C VAL A 125 6.15 -1.17 -8.07
N THR A 126 6.72 -2.10 -8.84
CA THR A 126 6.20 -3.46 -8.97
C THR A 126 6.21 -4.20 -7.65
N VAL A 127 7.33 -4.19 -6.91
CA VAL A 127 7.41 -4.92 -5.62
C VAL A 127 6.57 -4.29 -4.52
N ILE A 128 6.35 -2.97 -4.54
CA ILE A 128 5.39 -2.30 -3.64
C ILE A 128 3.96 -2.76 -3.94
N ALA A 129 3.57 -2.78 -5.21
CA ALA A 129 2.24 -3.24 -5.63
C ALA A 129 2.02 -4.71 -5.23
N GLU A 130 3.01 -5.58 -5.46
CA GLU A 130 2.95 -6.99 -5.09
C GLU A 130 2.86 -7.19 -3.57
N ASN A 131 3.62 -6.44 -2.78
CA ASN A 131 3.54 -6.47 -1.32
C ASN A 131 2.14 -6.07 -0.80
N GLN A 132 1.57 -4.99 -1.34
CA GLN A 132 0.22 -4.56 -0.98
C GLN A 132 -0.83 -5.61 -1.36
N LEU A 133 -0.68 -6.20 -2.54
CA LEU A 133 -1.57 -7.24 -3.04
C LEU A 133 -1.52 -8.48 -2.15
N ILE A 134 -0.34 -9.04 -1.87
CA ILE A 134 -0.19 -10.23 -1.02
C ILE A 134 -0.73 -9.95 0.39
N SER A 135 -0.33 -8.82 0.99
CA SER A 135 -0.74 -8.45 2.36
C SER A 135 -2.26 -8.32 2.49
N ARG A 136 -2.90 -7.58 1.57
CA ARG A 136 -4.36 -7.36 1.59
C ARG A 136 -5.12 -8.66 1.37
N CYS A 137 -4.67 -9.50 0.44
CA CYS A 137 -5.29 -10.79 0.16
C CYS A 137 -5.21 -11.73 1.37
N ALA A 138 -4.02 -11.87 1.95
CA ALA A 138 -3.80 -12.71 3.12
C ALA A 138 -4.66 -12.26 4.30
N GLN A 139 -4.73 -10.95 4.55
CA GLN A 139 -5.56 -10.40 5.63
C GLN A 139 -7.05 -10.61 5.40
N ALA A 140 -7.55 -10.35 4.19
CA ALA A 140 -8.97 -10.54 3.87
C ALA A 140 -9.40 -11.99 4.12
N VAL A 141 -8.58 -12.96 3.73
CA VAL A 141 -8.86 -14.38 3.98
C VAL A 141 -8.66 -14.74 5.44
N ALA A 142 -7.63 -14.21 6.12
CA ALA A 142 -7.39 -14.49 7.54
C ALA A 142 -8.51 -13.97 8.45
N TYR A 143 -9.09 -12.80 8.16
CA TYR A 143 -10.27 -12.29 8.87
C TYR A 143 -11.48 -13.20 8.65
N GLN A 144 -11.72 -13.60 7.41
CA GLN A 144 -12.89 -14.40 7.06
C GLN A 144 -12.80 -15.84 7.61
N ALA A 145 -11.59 -16.40 7.63
CA ALA A 145 -11.30 -17.71 8.21
C ALA A 145 -11.26 -17.69 9.75
N GLY A 146 -11.47 -16.53 10.39
CA GLY A 146 -11.47 -16.38 11.85
C GLY A 146 -10.08 -16.46 12.50
N ILE A 147 -9.01 -16.43 11.70
CA ILE A 147 -7.62 -16.43 12.19
C ILE A 147 -7.28 -15.07 12.81
N MET A 148 -7.75 -13.99 12.18
CA MET A 148 -7.58 -12.62 12.65
C MET A 148 -8.93 -12.03 13.05
N LYS A 149 -8.91 -11.09 14.00
CA LYS A 149 -10.09 -10.32 14.41
C LYS A 149 -9.91 -8.87 13.99
N GLN A 150 -10.90 -8.34 13.28
CA GLN A 150 -10.85 -6.94 12.84
C GLN A 150 -11.10 -6.02 14.04
N ALA A 151 -10.17 -5.11 14.30
CA ALA A 151 -10.39 -4.06 15.28
C ALA A 151 -11.34 -3.02 14.67
N VAL A 152 -12.58 -2.94 15.18
CA VAL A 152 -13.52 -1.89 14.78
C VAL A 152 -13.09 -0.60 15.44
N ARG A 153 -12.64 0.38 14.65
CA ARG A 153 -12.34 1.72 15.14
C ARG A 153 -13.52 2.65 14.83
N PRO A 154 -14.03 3.41 15.82
CA PRO A 154 -15.04 4.41 15.54
C PRO A 154 -14.47 5.45 14.57
N PRO A 155 -15.29 6.00 13.66
CA PRO A 155 -14.86 7.10 12.79
C PRO A 155 -14.33 8.28 13.61
N ALA A 156 -13.31 8.95 13.08
CA ALA A 156 -12.79 10.17 13.68
C ALA A 156 -13.89 11.25 13.73
N ARG A 157 -13.92 12.03 14.80
CA ARG A 157 -14.79 13.21 14.93
C ARG A 157 -13.94 14.46 14.79
N PHE A 158 -14.25 15.30 13.80
CA PHE A 158 -13.54 16.55 13.60
C PHE A 158 -14.22 17.70 14.33
N ILE A 159 -13.40 18.59 14.87
CA ILE A 159 -13.86 19.84 15.46
C ILE A 159 -13.96 20.88 14.36
N ASP A 160 -15.13 21.46 14.19
CA ASP A 160 -15.33 22.63 13.31
C ASP A 160 -14.91 23.90 14.08
N SER A 161 -13.60 24.09 14.24
CA SER A 161 -13.04 25.32 14.78
C SER A 161 -12.84 26.34 13.67
N LYS A 162 -13.38 27.54 13.88
CA LYS A 162 -13.15 28.71 13.03
C LYS A 162 -12.07 29.64 13.57
N GLN A 163 -11.43 29.30 14.69
CA GLN A 163 -10.38 30.15 15.26
C GLN A 163 -9.20 30.26 14.30
N PRO A 164 -8.62 31.47 14.12
CA PRO A 164 -7.46 31.65 13.28
C PRO A 164 -6.27 30.90 13.86
N ALA A 165 -5.69 30.00 13.07
CA ALA A 165 -4.40 29.37 13.34
C ALA A 165 -3.44 29.78 12.22
N SER A 166 -2.26 30.27 12.59
CA SER A 166 -1.17 30.52 11.64
C SER A 166 -0.58 29.20 11.16
N TRP A 167 0.19 29.24 10.06
CA TRP A 167 0.93 28.08 9.58
C TRP A 167 1.84 27.51 10.68
N GLN A 168 2.55 28.39 11.39
CA GLN A 168 3.38 28.01 12.54
C GLN A 168 2.59 27.34 13.66
N ALA A 169 1.37 27.81 13.96
CA ALA A 169 0.52 27.18 14.96
C ALA A 169 0.12 25.75 14.54
N LEU A 170 -0.24 25.56 13.27
CA LEU A 170 -0.58 24.24 12.71
C LEU A 170 0.60 23.26 12.77
N LEU A 171 1.83 23.75 12.58
CA LEU A 171 3.06 22.96 12.76
C LEU A 171 3.28 22.59 14.23
N THR A 172 3.18 23.57 15.13
CA THR A 172 3.43 23.37 16.56
C THR A 172 2.43 22.41 17.20
N GLU A 173 1.16 22.44 16.81
CA GLU A 173 0.15 21.50 17.30
C GLU A 173 0.16 20.14 16.57
N GLY A 174 0.93 20.01 15.49
CA GLY A 174 1.09 18.78 14.72
C GLY A 174 -0.02 18.49 13.70
N SER A 175 -0.95 19.41 13.49
CA SER A 175 -1.96 19.36 12.40
C SER A 175 -1.32 19.37 11.01
N VAL A 176 -0.18 20.05 10.90
CA VAL A 176 0.75 19.97 9.76
C VAL A 176 2.04 19.36 10.28
N GLN A 177 2.56 18.39 9.54
CA GLN A 177 3.82 17.73 9.83
C GLN A 177 4.86 18.12 8.79
N HIS A 178 6.12 18.11 9.20
CA HIS A 178 7.27 18.48 8.38
C HIS A 178 8.28 17.33 8.34
N LEU A 179 8.79 16.99 7.16
CA LEU A 179 9.80 15.97 6.94
C LEU A 179 10.86 16.47 5.98
N THR A 180 12.12 16.48 6.43
CA THR A 180 13.27 16.82 5.60
C THR A 180 14.09 15.57 5.31
N VAL A 181 14.47 15.39 4.05
CA VAL A 181 15.46 14.41 3.60
C VAL A 181 16.61 15.17 2.98
N THR A 182 17.80 15.04 3.55
CA THR A 182 19.01 15.71 3.07
C THR A 182 19.64 14.93 1.91
N PRO A 183 20.49 15.56 1.08
CA PRO A 183 21.28 14.84 0.09
C PRO A 183 22.13 13.72 0.71
N ALA A 184 22.69 13.94 1.90
CA ALA A 184 23.51 12.95 2.59
C ALA A 184 22.74 11.67 2.96
N ASP A 185 21.46 11.79 3.33
CA ASP A 185 20.60 10.64 3.67
C ASP A 185 20.42 9.65 2.52
N ILE A 186 20.62 10.12 1.28
CA ILE A 186 20.50 9.32 0.06
C ILE A 186 21.84 9.14 -0.66
N GLY A 187 22.96 9.42 0.02
CA GLY A 187 24.32 9.25 -0.53
C GLY A 187 24.68 10.25 -1.63
N MET A 188 24.04 11.41 -1.66
CA MET A 188 24.32 12.51 -2.58
C MET A 188 25.02 13.68 -1.88
N SER A 189 25.76 14.48 -2.64
CA SER A 189 26.33 15.74 -2.18
C SER A 189 25.39 16.90 -2.49
N GLY A 190 25.27 17.87 -1.59
CA GLY A 190 24.46 19.08 -1.77
C GLY A 190 24.16 19.77 -0.44
N SER A 191 23.86 21.07 -0.49
CA SER A 191 23.48 21.87 0.69
C SER A 191 21.97 21.97 0.88
N GLU A 192 21.21 21.99 -0.21
CA GLU A 192 19.75 22.10 -0.16
C GLU A 192 19.09 20.75 0.14
N PRO A 193 17.98 20.72 0.88
CA PRO A 193 17.20 19.50 1.08
C PRO A 193 16.83 18.81 -0.24
N TYR A 194 16.95 17.48 -0.25
CA TYR A 194 16.44 16.68 -1.35
C TYR A 194 14.90 16.65 -1.32
N LEU A 195 14.31 16.40 -0.15
CA LEU A 195 12.88 16.58 0.08
C LEU A 195 12.70 17.51 1.27
N ASP A 196 11.77 18.45 1.15
CA ASP A 196 11.36 19.35 2.23
C ASP A 196 9.83 19.37 2.26
N LEU A 197 9.25 18.38 2.93
CA LEU A 197 7.83 18.05 2.81
C LEU A 197 7.01 18.60 3.96
N TYR A 198 5.93 19.32 3.63
CA TYR A 198 4.88 19.65 4.58
C TYR A 198 3.60 18.93 4.17
N TYR A 199 2.95 18.28 5.12
CA TYR A 199 1.76 17.49 4.84
C TYR A 199 0.77 17.50 5.99
N GLY A 200 -0.49 17.23 5.66
CA GLY A 200 -1.57 17.20 6.64
C GLY A 200 -2.89 16.74 6.05
N TYR A 201 -3.90 16.65 6.92
CA TYR A 201 -5.19 16.07 6.58
C TYR A 201 -6.27 17.12 6.37
N LEU A 202 -6.76 17.21 5.13
CA LEU A 202 -7.62 18.31 4.69
C LEU A 202 -9.08 18.13 5.12
N ASN A 203 -9.60 16.92 5.36
CA ASN A 203 -11.02 16.81 5.73
C ASN A 203 -11.31 17.39 7.12
N ALA A 204 -10.30 17.53 7.98
CA ALA A 204 -10.46 18.26 9.24
C ALA A 204 -10.75 19.74 8.93
N PRO A 205 -11.95 20.29 9.24
CA PRO A 205 -12.35 21.60 8.75
C PRO A 205 -11.41 22.74 9.19
N ALA A 206 -10.89 22.66 10.41
CA ALA A 206 -9.93 23.62 10.95
C ALA A 206 -8.62 23.65 10.15
N ILE A 207 -8.18 22.51 9.59
CA ILE A 207 -6.95 22.41 8.80
C ILE A 207 -7.25 22.76 7.35
N GLY A 208 -8.25 22.12 6.75
CA GLY A 208 -8.58 22.27 5.32
C GLY A 208 -8.86 23.71 4.92
N ARG A 209 -9.65 24.45 5.71
CA ARG A 209 -9.93 25.87 5.43
C ARG A 209 -8.71 26.77 5.60
N ARG A 210 -7.76 26.41 6.45
CA ARG A 210 -6.52 27.18 6.62
C ARG A 210 -5.55 26.96 5.47
N VAL A 211 -5.40 25.71 5.05
CA VAL A 211 -4.51 25.34 3.96
C VAL A 211 -5.04 25.85 2.62
N LEU A 212 -6.33 25.65 2.35
CA LEU A 212 -6.94 25.91 1.03
C LEU A 212 -7.70 27.25 0.96
N GLY A 213 -8.16 27.79 2.08
CA GLY A 213 -9.20 28.82 2.11
C GLY A 213 -10.61 28.22 2.11
N ASP A 214 -11.59 29.02 2.52
CA ASP A 214 -12.98 28.56 2.72
C ASP A 214 -13.63 28.06 1.43
N GLU A 215 -13.44 28.78 0.32
CA GLU A 215 -14.05 28.45 -0.97
C GLU A 215 -13.50 27.15 -1.57
N ASP A 216 -12.16 27.03 -1.66
CA ASP A 216 -11.51 25.84 -2.20
C ASP A 216 -11.72 24.61 -1.31
N TYR A 217 -11.73 24.79 0.02
CA TYR A 217 -12.11 23.73 0.95
C TYR A 217 -13.55 23.25 0.71
N ALA A 218 -14.51 24.17 0.61
CA ALA A 218 -15.91 23.81 0.36
C ALA A 218 -16.09 23.08 -0.98
N LYS A 219 -15.34 23.50 -2.02
CA LYS A 219 -15.32 22.84 -3.32
C LYS A 219 -14.72 21.43 -3.24
N LEU A 220 -13.59 21.27 -2.54
CA LEU A 220 -12.97 19.96 -2.33
C LEU A 220 -13.92 19.00 -1.61
N MET A 221 -14.50 19.42 -0.49
CA MET A 221 -15.41 18.57 0.29
C MET A 221 -16.68 18.17 -0.48
N LYS A 222 -17.15 19.00 -1.43
CA LYS A 222 -18.26 18.64 -2.34
C LYS A 222 -17.87 17.61 -3.42
N THR A 223 -16.58 17.52 -3.73
CA THR A 223 -16.07 16.64 -4.79
C THR A 223 -15.76 15.24 -4.24
N LEU A 224 -15.35 15.15 -2.97
CA LEU A 224 -15.08 13.88 -2.30
C LEU A 224 -16.34 13.02 -2.21
N LYS A 225 -16.24 11.76 -2.62
CA LYS A 225 -17.27 10.74 -2.44
C LYS A 225 -17.29 10.25 -0.98
N PRO A 226 -18.38 9.56 -0.57
CA PRO A 226 -18.41 8.91 0.74
C PRO A 226 -17.20 8.00 0.94
N GLY A 227 -16.46 8.22 2.03
CA GLY A 227 -15.26 7.45 2.37
C GLY A 227 -13.97 7.92 1.67
N GLU A 228 -14.00 9.00 0.88
CA GLU A 228 -12.78 9.60 0.33
C GLU A 228 -12.14 10.60 1.32
N HIS A 229 -10.81 10.59 1.33
CA HIS A 229 -9.98 11.34 2.25
C HIS A 229 -8.97 12.16 1.45
N ALA A 230 -8.89 13.46 1.74
CA ALA A 230 -7.93 14.35 1.13
C ALA A 230 -6.76 14.65 2.08
N LEU A 231 -5.56 14.48 1.58
CA LEU A 231 -4.30 14.88 2.20
C LEU A 231 -3.67 15.94 1.31
N PHE A 232 -2.95 16.88 1.91
CA PHE A 232 -2.08 17.77 1.13
C PHE A 232 -0.63 17.40 1.38
N ILE A 233 0.20 17.59 0.36
CA ILE A 233 1.65 17.47 0.42
C ILE A 233 2.23 18.59 -0.43
N VAL A 234 3.06 19.42 0.18
CA VAL A 234 3.88 20.42 -0.53
C VAL A 234 5.34 20.10 -0.31
N ASN A 235 6.18 20.44 -1.29
CA ASN A 235 7.60 20.15 -1.26
C ASN A 235 8.38 21.36 -1.73
N ASN A 236 9.33 21.81 -0.92
CA ASN A 236 10.30 22.86 -1.28
C ASN A 236 11.69 22.30 -1.62
N GLY A 237 11.86 20.97 -1.53
CA GLY A 237 13.13 20.30 -1.84
C GLY A 237 13.38 20.19 -3.34
N SER A 238 14.64 19.93 -3.70
CA SER A 238 15.09 19.79 -5.09
C SER A 238 14.58 18.53 -5.80
N GLY A 239 14.25 17.48 -5.03
CA GLY A 239 13.74 16.21 -5.52
C GLY A 239 12.21 16.15 -5.52
N SER A 240 11.64 15.21 -6.28
CA SER A 240 10.18 14.98 -6.31
C SER A 240 9.75 13.92 -5.30
N PHE A 241 8.73 14.21 -4.50
CA PHE A 241 8.10 13.19 -3.64
C PHE A 241 7.23 12.18 -4.40
N LYS A 242 6.93 12.44 -5.68
CA LYS A 242 6.16 11.50 -6.51
C LYS A 242 7.01 10.29 -6.92
N GLY A 243 8.32 10.46 -7.02
CA GLY A 243 9.22 9.39 -7.44
C GLY A 243 10.09 9.75 -8.63
N SER A 244 11.03 8.87 -8.94
CA SER A 244 11.90 9.01 -10.11
C SER A 244 11.27 8.42 -11.38
N GLY A 245 10.30 7.51 -11.25
CA GLY A 245 9.59 6.87 -12.37
C GLY A 245 8.22 7.47 -12.67
N PHE A 246 7.82 8.58 -12.05
CA PHE A 246 6.48 9.12 -12.20
C PHE A 246 6.26 9.70 -13.62
N VAL A 247 5.34 9.09 -14.36
CA VAL A 247 4.86 9.51 -15.68
C VAL A 247 3.33 9.55 -15.67
N ARG A 248 2.70 10.01 -16.76
CA ARG A 248 1.25 9.91 -16.93
C ARG A 248 0.82 8.43 -16.89
N GLY A 249 -0.15 8.10 -16.04
CA GLY A 249 -0.56 6.74 -15.66
C GLY A 249 0.29 6.08 -14.57
N GLY A 250 1.30 6.77 -14.02
CA GLY A 250 2.26 6.22 -13.08
C GLY A 250 1.82 6.24 -11.61
N LEU A 251 2.36 5.32 -10.83
CA LEU A 251 2.25 5.25 -9.37
C LEU A 251 3.33 6.10 -8.69
N TYR A 252 3.05 6.59 -7.49
CA TYR A 252 4.04 7.23 -6.64
C TYR A 252 4.93 6.14 -6.02
N ASP A 253 6.25 6.31 -6.09
CA ASP A 253 7.21 5.31 -5.57
C ASP A 253 7.84 5.69 -4.22
N ARG A 254 7.59 6.92 -3.73
CA ARG A 254 8.19 7.48 -2.50
C ARG A 254 7.20 7.73 -1.37
N ILE A 255 5.90 7.85 -1.66
CA ILE A 255 4.87 8.13 -0.65
C ILE A 255 3.76 7.09 -0.70
N GLN A 256 3.38 6.61 0.48
CA GLN A 256 2.20 5.80 0.72
C GLN A 256 1.52 6.23 2.02
N VAL A 257 0.21 6.04 2.10
CA VAL A 257 -0.55 6.18 3.35
C VAL A 257 -0.75 4.81 3.96
N ARG A 258 -0.51 4.69 5.25
CA ARG A 258 -0.76 3.45 5.98
C ARG A 258 -1.70 3.70 7.14
N GLN A 259 -2.67 2.81 7.30
CA GLN A 259 -3.48 2.70 8.49
C GLN A 259 -3.51 1.23 8.91
N ASP A 260 -2.91 0.95 10.07
CA ASP A 260 -2.65 -0.40 10.55
C ASP A 260 -1.92 -1.24 9.50
N LEU A 261 -2.58 -2.28 9.00
CA LEU A 261 -2.05 -3.20 8.02
C LEU A 261 -2.38 -2.79 6.57
N SER A 262 -3.30 -1.84 6.39
CA SER A 262 -3.65 -1.33 5.08
C SER A 262 -2.63 -0.27 4.64
N ALA A 263 -2.16 -0.38 3.40
CA ALA A 263 -1.30 0.59 2.76
C ALA A 263 -1.92 1.03 1.43
N TYR A 264 -1.83 2.31 1.09
CA TYR A 264 -2.41 2.94 -0.09
C TYR A 264 -1.33 3.72 -0.83
N THR A 265 -1.18 3.47 -2.13
CA THR A 265 -0.28 4.20 -3.02
C THR A 265 -1.07 5.11 -3.94
N PHE A 266 -0.52 6.28 -4.25
CA PHE A 266 -1.14 7.28 -5.11
C PHE A 266 -0.76 7.10 -6.57
N ARG A 267 -1.62 7.56 -7.48
CA ARG A 267 -1.42 7.61 -8.94
C ARG A 267 -1.60 9.01 -9.47
N ASP A 268 -1.36 9.17 -10.78
CA ASP A 268 -1.57 10.45 -11.45
C ASP A 268 -3.03 10.94 -11.44
N THR A 269 -4.00 10.04 -11.31
CA THR A 269 -5.43 10.39 -11.17
C THR A 269 -5.86 10.72 -9.75
N ASP A 270 -5.01 10.46 -8.75
CA ASP A 270 -5.39 10.57 -7.33
C ASP A 270 -5.05 11.93 -6.72
N TYR A 271 -4.55 12.89 -7.53
CA TYR A 271 -4.12 14.18 -7.03
C TYR A 271 -4.70 15.35 -7.80
N LEU A 272 -4.85 16.46 -7.08
CA LEU A 272 -5.12 17.79 -7.62
C LEU A 272 -3.90 18.67 -7.36
N ASN A 273 -3.58 19.56 -8.28
CA ASN A 273 -2.51 20.53 -8.06
C ASN A 273 -2.92 21.55 -7.01
N LEU A 274 -2.08 21.73 -6.00
CA LEU A 274 -2.21 22.80 -5.01
C LEU A 274 -1.24 23.92 -5.39
N TYR A 275 -1.78 24.98 -5.99
CA TYR A 275 -0.96 26.07 -6.54
C TYR A 275 -0.54 27.11 -5.51
N ALA A 276 -1.29 27.25 -4.42
CA ALA A 276 -0.98 28.19 -3.35
C ALA A 276 -1.54 27.70 -2.02
N LEU A 277 -0.85 28.03 -0.94
CA LEU A 277 -1.34 27.89 0.43
C LEU A 277 -1.99 29.20 0.89
N ARG A 278 -3.06 29.12 1.66
CA ARG A 278 -3.76 30.29 2.22
C ARG A 278 -3.42 30.58 3.68
N ALA A 279 -2.75 29.65 4.36
CA ALA A 279 -2.36 29.82 5.76
C ALA A 279 -1.37 30.99 5.88
N ALA A 280 -1.56 31.83 6.90
CA ALA A 280 -0.68 32.97 7.13
C ALA A 280 0.61 32.56 7.85
N GLY A 281 1.73 33.15 7.42
CA GLY A 281 3.08 32.83 7.90
C GLY A 281 3.77 31.79 7.03
#